data_AF-A0A2N1UD09-F1
#
_entry.id   AF-A0A2N1UD09-F1
#
_cell.length_a   1.000
_cell.length_b   1.000
_cell.length_c   1.000
_cell.angle_alpha   90.00
_cell.angle_beta   90.00
_cell.angle_gamma   90.00
#
_symmetry.space_group_name_H-M   'P 1'
#
loop_
_entity.id
_entity.type
_entity.pdbx_description
1 polymer ?
#
loop_
_entity_poly.entity_id
_entity_poly.type
_entity_poly.pdbx_seq_one_letter_code
_entity_poly.pdbx_strand_id
1 'polypeptide(L)'
;MNKFIKPIIPILVLITFSLVVSAVNAAPLKVVTTLTDYAWLTRMVGGDLVEVKAIVEGNQDAHFIRPKPSFVELLRNADMLVATGLDLEMWLPSAVDKSGNHKIRSGEVGYVSAATGMNLKDKPVALSHIEGGLHLYGNPHVTVSALNIIQAIDNIRIGLSRNLPGQTARFRENADALVANICRALYGEELVNMLGQKTLLDLHNSGKLFEFLNEKKFKGRPLSEFAGGWLGRLLPIRGTRIVTYHKNWLYLFDDFGLLEGGFIEPKPGVPPSPRHLASLKETMKRQSIRIIISADYFDEKTVRQVAADTGAIAVMLPYYVNGRPAVDAWTKLMDFWVEQIAEAAKKAGLPGGVPDGQ
;
A
#
# COMPACT_ATOMS: atom_id res chain seq x y z
N MET A 1 63.45 -6.21 -73.00
CA MET A 1 62.02 -6.59 -73.12
C MET A 1 61.67 -7.47 -71.93
N ASN A 2 60.59 -7.12 -71.21
CA ASN A 2 59.94 -7.85 -70.12
C ASN A 2 60.69 -8.01 -68.78
N LYS A 3 60.10 -7.86 -67.60
CA LYS A 3 58.93 -7.14 -67.07
C LYS A 3 59.01 -7.42 -65.55
N PHE A 4 59.15 -6.40 -64.71
CA PHE A 4 59.09 -6.55 -63.25
C PHE A 4 57.67 -6.98 -62.85
N ILE A 5 57.51 -8.15 -62.22
CA ILE A 5 56.26 -8.62 -61.64
C ILE A 5 56.24 -8.15 -60.17
N LYS A 6 55.34 -7.22 -59.84
CA LYS A 6 55.03 -6.85 -58.45
C LYS A 6 53.99 -7.82 -57.88
N PRO A 7 54.07 -8.24 -56.60
CA PRO A 7 53.02 -9.03 -55.98
C PRO A 7 51.83 -8.12 -55.64
N ILE A 8 50.63 -8.52 -56.08
CA ILE A 8 49.36 -7.87 -55.74
C ILE A 8 48.90 -8.48 -54.41
N ILE A 9 48.90 -7.69 -53.33
CA ILE A 9 48.27 -8.04 -52.05
C ILE A 9 46.78 -7.76 -52.19
N PRO A 10 45.87 -8.73 -51.96
CA PRO A 10 44.44 -8.45 -51.98
C PRO A 10 44.09 -7.71 -50.68
N ILE A 11 43.67 -6.45 -50.81
CA ILE A 11 43.08 -5.69 -49.71
C ILE A 11 41.68 -6.29 -49.48
N LEU A 12 41.56 -7.08 -48.42
CA LEU A 12 40.28 -7.60 -47.94
C LEU A 12 39.52 -6.42 -47.30
N VAL A 13 38.62 -5.79 -48.05
CA VAL A 13 37.70 -4.78 -47.51
C VAL A 13 36.69 -5.51 -46.64
N LEU A 14 36.92 -5.48 -45.32
CA LEU A 14 35.96 -5.95 -44.32
C LEU A 14 34.81 -4.94 -44.29
N ILE A 15 33.74 -5.22 -45.04
CA ILE A 15 32.48 -4.47 -44.95
C ILE A 15 31.87 -4.84 -43.58
N THR A 16 32.14 -4.02 -42.57
CA THR A 16 31.43 -4.06 -41.29
C THR A 16 29.99 -3.61 -41.53
N PHE A 17 29.11 -4.57 -41.77
CA PHE A 17 27.67 -4.33 -41.81
C PHE A 17 27.21 -4.03 -40.37
N SER A 18 27.27 -2.75 -39.99
CA SER A 18 26.71 -2.28 -38.72
C SER A 18 25.19 -2.45 -38.80
N LEU A 19 24.69 -3.56 -38.24
CA LEU A 19 23.28 -3.77 -37.99
C LEU A 19 22.81 -2.68 -37.02
N VAL A 20 22.27 -1.59 -37.55
CA VAL A 20 21.46 -0.66 -36.76
C VAL A 20 20.16 -1.39 -36.48
N VAL A 21 20.15 -2.17 -35.41
CA VAL A 21 18.90 -2.71 -34.84
C VAL A 21 18.13 -1.49 -34.37
N SER A 22 17.21 -1.03 -35.19
CA SER A 22 16.18 -0.10 -34.74
C SER A 22 15.41 -0.83 -33.65
N ALA A 23 15.59 -0.43 -32.40
CA ALA A 23 14.78 -0.93 -31.30
C ALA A 23 13.33 -0.55 -31.62
N VAL A 24 12.55 -1.50 -32.13
CA VAL A 24 11.10 -1.36 -32.23
C VAL A 24 10.63 -1.17 -30.80
N ASN A 25 10.24 0.05 -30.46
CA ASN A 25 9.73 0.36 -29.13
C ASN A 25 8.36 -0.33 -29.04
N ALA A 26 8.32 -1.50 -28.40
CA ALA A 26 7.10 -2.26 -28.24
C ALA A 26 6.06 -1.39 -27.50
N ALA A 27 4.79 -1.50 -27.89
CA ALA A 27 3.73 -0.77 -27.22
C ALA A 27 3.72 -1.11 -25.71
N PRO A 28 3.48 -0.12 -24.83
CA PRO A 28 3.49 -0.35 -23.39
C PRO A 28 2.41 -1.36 -22.99
N LEU A 29 2.68 -2.15 -21.94
CA LEU A 29 1.73 -3.09 -21.36
C LEU A 29 0.54 -2.33 -20.78
N LYS A 30 -0.68 -2.68 -21.18
CA LYS A 30 -1.88 -2.07 -20.63
C LYS A 30 -2.24 -2.74 -19.32
N VAL A 31 -1.97 -2.04 -18.22
CA VAL A 31 -2.28 -2.51 -16.87
C VAL A 31 -3.50 -1.78 -16.32
N VAL A 32 -4.49 -2.55 -15.89
CA VAL A 32 -5.63 -2.04 -15.14
C VAL A 32 -5.43 -2.39 -13.68
N THR A 33 -5.70 -1.45 -12.78
CA THR A 33 -5.69 -1.72 -11.34
C THR A 33 -7.05 -1.40 -10.76
N THR A 34 -7.44 -2.10 -9.70
CA THR A 34 -8.66 -1.74 -8.96
C THR A 34 -8.46 -0.40 -8.25
N LEU A 35 -7.40 -0.28 -7.46
CA LEU A 35 -7.10 0.89 -6.62
C LEU A 35 -6.02 1.79 -7.25
N THR A 36 -6.03 3.08 -6.89
CA THR A 36 -5.02 4.05 -7.32
C THR A 36 -3.64 3.80 -6.69
N ASP A 37 -3.57 3.20 -5.51
CA ASP A 37 -2.32 2.79 -4.86
C ASP A 37 -1.57 1.80 -5.73
N TYR A 38 -2.25 0.75 -6.18
CA TYR A 38 -1.67 -0.23 -7.11
C TYR A 38 -1.32 0.41 -8.45
N ALA A 39 -2.08 1.41 -8.91
CA ALA A 39 -1.71 2.14 -10.12
C ALA A 39 -0.38 2.86 -9.95
N TRP A 40 -0.18 3.54 -8.83
CA TRP A 40 1.08 4.21 -8.51
C TRP A 40 2.23 3.21 -8.40
N LEU A 41 2.07 2.13 -7.63
CA LEU A 41 3.08 1.07 -7.49
C LEU A 41 3.46 0.46 -8.85
N THR A 42 2.47 0.14 -9.67
CA THR A 42 2.68 -0.43 -11.01
C THR A 42 3.46 0.54 -11.91
N ARG A 43 3.18 1.84 -11.85
CA ARG A 43 3.97 2.85 -12.61
C ARG A 43 5.40 2.93 -12.11
N MET A 44 5.63 2.87 -10.80
CA MET A 44 6.99 2.91 -10.24
C MET A 44 7.81 1.67 -10.62
N VAL A 45 7.20 0.49 -10.60
CA VAL A 45 7.89 -0.76 -10.98
C VAL A 45 8.03 -0.88 -12.51
N GLY A 46 6.98 -0.54 -13.27
CA GLY A 46 6.93 -0.71 -14.71
C GLY A 46 7.59 0.40 -15.53
N GLY A 47 7.67 1.62 -14.99
CA GLY A 47 8.24 2.79 -15.70
C GLY A 47 7.49 3.13 -16.99
N ASP A 48 8.24 3.40 -18.05
CA ASP A 48 7.74 3.68 -19.40
C ASP A 48 7.23 2.43 -20.16
N LEU A 49 7.41 1.23 -19.60
CA LEU A 49 6.96 -0.03 -20.21
C LEU A 49 5.48 -0.33 -19.95
N VAL A 50 4.79 0.48 -19.15
CA VAL A 50 3.41 0.24 -18.72
C VAL A 50 2.55 1.49 -18.96
N GLU A 51 1.33 1.27 -19.46
CA GLU A 51 0.25 2.24 -19.41
C GLU A 51 -0.73 1.78 -18.33
N VAL A 52 -0.88 2.57 -17.26
CA VAL A 52 -1.64 2.15 -16.08
C VAL A 52 -2.90 2.98 -15.85
N LYS A 53 -4.05 2.34 -15.68
CA LYS A 53 -5.34 2.97 -15.34
C LYS A 53 -5.98 2.30 -14.13
N ALA A 54 -6.38 3.11 -13.14
CA ALA A 54 -7.15 2.65 -11.99
C ALA A 54 -8.66 2.69 -12.30
N ILE A 55 -9.42 1.76 -11.74
CA ILE A 55 -10.89 1.76 -11.85
C ILE A 55 -11.52 2.64 -10.77
N VAL A 56 -11.07 2.47 -9.51
CA VAL A 56 -11.56 3.23 -8.36
C VAL A 56 -10.80 4.54 -8.27
N GLU A 57 -11.52 5.65 -8.09
CA GLU A 57 -10.92 6.96 -7.88
C GLU A 57 -10.47 7.11 -6.42
N GLY A 58 -9.47 7.98 -6.16
CA GLY A 58 -8.83 8.05 -4.84
C GLY A 58 -9.74 8.47 -3.68
N ASN A 59 -10.90 9.06 -3.99
CA ASN A 59 -11.91 9.56 -3.06
C ASN A 59 -13.17 8.69 -3.03
N GLN A 60 -13.12 7.46 -3.55
CA GLN A 60 -14.25 6.54 -3.60
C GLN A 60 -14.04 5.36 -2.63
N ASP A 61 -15.14 4.90 -2.05
CA ASP A 61 -15.17 3.67 -1.29
C ASP A 61 -15.15 2.45 -2.23
N ALA A 62 -14.08 1.66 -2.17
CA ALA A 62 -13.86 0.50 -3.02
C ALA A 62 -14.91 -0.61 -2.83
N HIS A 63 -15.59 -0.66 -1.68
CA HIS A 63 -16.66 -1.64 -1.43
C HIS A 63 -17.90 -1.41 -2.31
N PHE A 64 -18.22 -0.15 -2.62
CA PHE A 64 -19.52 0.25 -3.16
C PHE A 64 -19.45 0.81 -4.59
N ILE A 65 -18.43 0.41 -5.34
CA ILE A 65 -18.27 0.81 -6.74
C ILE A 65 -19.35 0.17 -7.60
N ARG A 66 -20.06 1.00 -8.36
CA ARG A 66 -21.05 0.54 -9.33
C ARG A 66 -20.36 0.28 -10.67
N PRO A 67 -20.41 -0.95 -11.22
CA PRO A 67 -19.83 -1.24 -12.53
C PRO A 67 -20.40 -0.34 -13.63
N LYS A 68 -19.50 0.26 -14.43
CA LYS A 68 -19.83 1.11 -15.58
C LYS A 68 -19.43 0.43 -16.90
N PRO A 69 -20.10 0.70 -18.04
CA PRO A 69 -19.66 0.21 -19.34
C PRO A 69 -18.20 0.56 -19.68
N SER A 70 -17.72 1.72 -19.23
CA SER A 70 -16.33 2.12 -19.39
C SER A 70 -15.33 1.18 -18.69
N PHE A 71 -15.70 0.58 -17.55
CA PHE A 71 -14.84 -0.38 -16.84
C PHE A 71 -14.75 -1.69 -17.62
N VAL A 72 -15.85 -2.12 -18.22
CA VAL A 72 -15.90 -3.32 -19.07
C VAL A 72 -14.97 -3.14 -20.27
N GLU A 73 -15.02 -1.98 -20.93
CA GLU A 73 -14.13 -1.67 -22.06
C GLU A 73 -12.66 -1.56 -21.63
N LEU A 74 -12.39 -0.95 -20.47
CA LEU A 74 -11.05 -0.87 -19.91
C LEU A 74 -10.46 -2.26 -19.64
N LEU A 75 -11.23 -3.14 -18.99
CA LEU A 75 -10.85 -4.52 -18.69
C LEU A 75 -10.72 -5.39 -19.95
N ARG A 76 -11.57 -5.16 -20.95
CA ARG A 76 -11.52 -5.91 -22.24
C ARG A 76 -10.17 -5.76 -22.93
N ASN A 77 -9.58 -4.57 -22.84
CA ASN A 77 -8.33 -4.21 -23.51
C ASN A 77 -7.10 -4.33 -22.60
N ALA A 78 -7.24 -4.82 -21.37
CA ALA A 78 -6.14 -4.96 -20.43
C ALA A 78 -5.28 -6.19 -20.74
N ASP A 79 -3.97 -6.04 -20.66
CA ASP A 79 -3.05 -7.17 -20.67
C ASP A 79 -2.85 -7.74 -19.26
N MET A 80 -2.95 -6.89 -18.24
CA MET A 80 -2.79 -7.26 -16.84
C MET A 80 -3.78 -6.52 -15.94
N LEU A 81 -4.30 -7.20 -14.92
CA LEU A 81 -5.18 -6.68 -13.87
C LEU A 81 -4.53 -6.89 -12.49
N VAL A 82 -4.40 -5.81 -11.72
CA VAL A 82 -3.99 -5.86 -10.30
C VAL A 82 -5.19 -5.57 -9.41
N ALA A 83 -5.51 -6.49 -8.51
CA ALA A 83 -6.64 -6.38 -7.58
C ALA A 83 -6.24 -6.78 -6.16
N THR A 84 -6.96 -6.27 -5.16
CA THR A 84 -6.71 -6.62 -3.75
C THR A 84 -7.13 -8.06 -3.47
N GLY A 85 -8.38 -8.39 -3.83
CA GLY A 85 -9.05 -9.61 -3.38
C GLY A 85 -9.67 -9.42 -1.99
N LEU A 86 -9.82 -10.52 -1.24
CA LEU A 86 -10.31 -10.49 0.15
C LEU A 86 -11.72 -9.87 0.34
N ASP A 87 -12.57 -10.03 -0.68
CA ASP A 87 -13.91 -9.45 -0.76
C ASP A 87 -13.97 -7.91 -0.71
N LEU A 88 -12.88 -7.20 -1.03
CA LEU A 88 -12.93 -5.74 -1.16
C LEU A 88 -13.71 -5.34 -2.41
N GLU A 89 -13.22 -5.78 -3.58
CA GLU A 89 -13.80 -5.44 -4.86
C GLU A 89 -14.82 -6.50 -5.33
N MET A 90 -15.87 -6.79 -4.53
CA MET A 90 -16.89 -7.81 -4.88
C MET A 90 -17.60 -7.57 -6.22
N TRP A 91 -17.55 -6.33 -6.73
CA TRP A 91 -18.07 -5.92 -8.03
C TRP A 91 -17.18 -6.34 -9.21
N LEU A 92 -15.88 -6.61 -8.96
CA LEU A 92 -14.87 -6.85 -9.98
C LEU A 92 -15.12 -8.12 -10.80
N PRO A 93 -15.48 -9.29 -10.22
CA PRO A 93 -15.73 -10.50 -11.01
C PRO A 93 -16.78 -10.28 -12.10
N SER A 94 -17.89 -9.60 -11.76
CA SER A 94 -18.93 -9.28 -12.75
C SER A 94 -18.44 -8.38 -13.88
N ALA A 95 -17.57 -7.41 -13.58
CA ALA A 95 -16.98 -6.53 -14.59
C ALA A 95 -16.00 -7.28 -15.50
N VAL A 96 -15.16 -8.16 -14.93
CA VAL A 96 -14.23 -9.01 -15.68
C VAL A 96 -15.00 -9.99 -16.58
N ASP A 97 -16.05 -10.64 -16.07
CA ASP A 97 -16.86 -11.57 -16.86
C ASP A 97 -17.50 -10.88 -18.07
N LYS A 98 -18.10 -9.70 -17.86
CA LYS A 98 -18.69 -8.88 -18.93
C LYS A 98 -17.66 -8.37 -19.95
N SER A 99 -16.40 -8.21 -19.55
CA SER A 99 -15.34 -7.76 -20.45
C SER A 99 -15.01 -8.80 -21.53
N GLY A 100 -15.25 -10.09 -21.24
CA GLY A 100 -14.85 -11.20 -22.10
C GLY A 100 -13.34 -11.47 -22.12
N ASN A 101 -12.54 -10.76 -21.30
CA ASN A 101 -11.10 -10.91 -21.30
C ASN A 101 -10.68 -12.07 -20.38
N HIS A 102 -10.37 -13.21 -20.99
CA HIS A 102 -9.93 -14.40 -20.26
C HIS A 102 -8.54 -14.23 -19.63
N LYS A 103 -7.65 -13.42 -20.21
CA LYS A 103 -6.24 -13.30 -19.75
C LYS A 103 -6.10 -12.73 -18.34
N ILE A 104 -7.07 -11.93 -17.91
CA ILE A 104 -7.06 -11.21 -16.63
C ILE A 104 -8.01 -11.83 -15.60
N ARG A 105 -8.52 -13.04 -15.84
CA ARG A 105 -9.35 -13.73 -14.85
C ARG A 105 -8.49 -14.23 -13.70
N SER A 106 -9.09 -14.36 -12.51
CA SER A 106 -8.40 -14.90 -11.34
C SER A 106 -7.75 -16.25 -11.66
N GLY A 107 -6.44 -16.36 -11.40
CA GLY A 107 -5.62 -17.55 -11.70
C GLY A 107 -4.85 -17.48 -13.03
N GLU A 108 -5.18 -16.54 -13.91
CA GLU A 108 -4.54 -16.40 -15.23
C GLU A 108 -3.28 -15.54 -15.18
N VAL A 109 -2.48 -15.61 -16.25
CA VAL A 109 -1.18 -14.93 -16.33
C VAL A 109 -1.26 -13.40 -16.17
N GLY A 110 -2.35 -12.80 -16.65
CA GLY A 110 -2.61 -11.38 -16.56
C GLY A 110 -3.19 -10.95 -15.20
N TYR A 111 -3.56 -11.87 -14.30
CA TYR A 111 -4.10 -11.50 -13.00
C TYR A 111 -3.02 -11.45 -11.92
N VAL A 112 -3.03 -10.37 -11.15
CA VAL A 112 -2.22 -10.18 -9.94
C VAL A 112 -3.12 -9.93 -8.75
N SER A 113 -3.10 -10.90 -7.83
CA SER A 113 -3.61 -10.71 -6.48
C SER A 113 -2.55 -9.98 -5.66
N ALA A 114 -2.80 -8.71 -5.36
CA ALA A 114 -1.88 -7.87 -4.61
C ALA A 114 -1.65 -8.42 -3.20
N ALA A 115 -2.68 -8.98 -2.56
CA ALA A 115 -2.64 -9.44 -1.17
C ALA A 115 -1.97 -10.81 -0.94
N THR A 116 -1.52 -11.48 -2.01
CA THR A 116 -0.90 -12.80 -1.90
C THR A 116 0.37 -12.75 -1.04
N GLY A 117 0.45 -13.63 -0.05
CA GLY A 117 1.61 -13.72 0.86
C GLY A 117 1.59 -12.73 2.03
N MET A 118 0.59 -11.86 2.14
CA MET A 118 0.49 -10.91 3.25
C MET A 118 0.04 -11.56 4.57
N ASN A 119 0.46 -10.97 5.69
CA ASN A 119 0.02 -11.35 7.03
C ASN A 119 -1.37 -10.76 7.33
N LEU A 120 -2.42 -11.39 6.80
CA LEU A 120 -3.79 -10.88 6.92
C LEU A 120 -4.32 -10.97 8.36
N LYS A 121 -5.01 -9.91 8.77
CA LYS A 121 -5.65 -9.76 10.07
C LYS A 121 -7.16 -10.07 9.99
N ASP A 122 -7.79 -10.26 11.15
CA ASP A 122 -9.23 -10.57 11.28
C ASP A 122 -9.72 -11.74 10.41
N LYS A 123 -8.90 -12.79 10.25
CA LYS A 123 -9.37 -14.02 9.60
C LYS A 123 -10.48 -14.64 10.48
N PRO A 124 -11.71 -14.82 9.97
CA PRO A 124 -12.78 -15.42 10.77
C PRO A 124 -12.38 -16.82 11.26
N VAL A 125 -12.52 -17.08 12.56
CA VAL A 125 -12.15 -18.37 13.19
C VAL A 125 -13.17 -19.47 12.88
N ALA A 126 -14.36 -19.10 12.39
CA ALA A 126 -15.36 -20.01 11.84
C ALA A 126 -16.09 -19.36 10.66
N LEU A 127 -16.43 -20.14 9.64
CA LEU A 127 -17.38 -19.79 8.58
C LEU A 127 -18.80 -19.71 9.18
N SER A 128 -19.02 -18.81 10.13
CA SER A 128 -20.35 -18.49 10.62
C SER A 128 -21.03 -17.63 9.56
N HIS A 129 -21.77 -18.27 8.67
CA HIS A 129 -22.67 -17.62 7.70
C HIS A 129 -23.76 -16.74 8.37
N ILE A 130 -23.82 -16.71 9.71
CA ILE A 130 -24.86 -16.04 10.50
C ILE A 130 -24.56 -14.55 10.72
N GLU A 131 -23.31 -14.08 10.56
CA GLU A 131 -22.96 -12.69 10.88
C GLU A 131 -22.80 -11.73 9.69
N GLY A 132 -23.04 -12.16 8.45
CA GLY A 132 -23.13 -11.26 7.29
C GLY A 132 -21.94 -10.30 7.15
N GLY A 133 -20.77 -10.70 7.63
CA GLY A 133 -19.55 -9.90 7.54
C GLY A 133 -19.09 -9.88 6.09
N LEU A 134 -18.96 -8.70 5.51
CA LEU A 134 -18.03 -8.51 4.41
C LEU A 134 -16.62 -8.87 4.94
N HIS A 135 -15.80 -9.54 4.12
CA HIS A 135 -14.42 -9.98 4.41
C HIS A 135 -14.27 -11.39 5.00
N LEU A 136 -14.78 -12.40 4.31
CA LEU A 136 -14.68 -13.82 4.70
C LEU A 136 -13.23 -14.32 4.75
N TYR A 137 -12.33 -13.66 4.01
CA TYR A 137 -10.93 -14.05 3.86
C TYR A 137 -9.96 -13.25 4.76
N GLY A 138 -10.49 -12.40 5.64
CA GLY A 138 -9.74 -11.48 6.48
C GLY A 138 -9.82 -10.04 5.98
N ASN A 139 -9.37 -9.10 6.81
CA ASN A 139 -9.50 -7.67 6.55
C ASN A 139 -8.76 -7.26 5.25
N PRO A 140 -9.44 -6.67 4.24
CA PRO A 140 -8.83 -6.42 2.94
C PRO A 140 -8.05 -5.11 2.86
N HIS A 141 -8.06 -4.29 3.91
CA HIS A 141 -7.55 -2.92 3.90
C HIS A 141 -6.01 -2.88 3.99
N VAL A 142 -5.34 -3.61 3.11
CA VAL A 142 -3.91 -3.92 3.21
C VAL A 142 -3.02 -2.77 2.73
N THR A 143 -3.55 -1.84 1.93
CA THR A 143 -2.78 -0.74 1.31
C THR A 143 -2.31 0.33 2.29
N VAL A 144 -2.85 0.33 3.52
CA VAL A 144 -2.44 1.27 4.58
C VAL A 144 -1.18 0.83 5.33
N SER A 145 -0.61 -0.34 5.03
CA SER A 145 0.64 -0.84 5.64
C SER A 145 1.80 -0.79 4.66
N ALA A 146 2.94 -0.26 5.13
CA ALA A 146 4.19 -0.25 4.40
C ALA A 146 4.72 -1.67 4.18
N LEU A 147 4.57 -2.58 5.16
CA LEU A 147 5.01 -3.98 5.03
C LEU A 147 4.20 -4.70 3.95
N ASN A 148 2.88 -4.53 3.96
CA ASN A 148 2.01 -5.06 2.92
C ASN A 148 2.34 -4.42 1.56
N ILE A 149 2.58 -3.12 1.49
CA ILE A 149 2.91 -2.46 0.22
C ILE A 149 4.22 -3.00 -0.38
N ILE A 150 5.22 -3.33 0.44
CA ILE A 150 6.44 -4.01 -0.01
C ILE A 150 6.11 -5.40 -0.61
N GLN A 151 5.21 -6.18 0.01
CA GLN A 151 4.76 -7.45 -0.56
C GLN A 151 3.97 -7.24 -1.87
N ALA A 152 3.13 -6.21 -1.94
CA ALA A 152 2.38 -5.87 -3.15
C ALA A 152 3.31 -5.47 -4.30
N ILE A 153 4.41 -4.75 -4.03
CA ILE A 153 5.44 -4.41 -5.01
C ILE A 153 6.04 -5.68 -5.63
N ASP A 154 6.38 -6.69 -4.81
CA ASP A 154 6.91 -7.94 -5.34
C ASP A 154 5.88 -8.71 -6.19
N ASN A 155 4.62 -8.77 -5.73
CA ASN A 155 3.54 -9.39 -6.49
C ASN A 155 3.30 -8.70 -7.84
N ILE A 156 3.32 -7.37 -7.87
CA ILE A 156 3.22 -6.58 -9.11
C ILE A 156 4.43 -6.82 -10.00
N ARG A 157 5.66 -6.79 -9.46
CA ARG A 157 6.89 -7.09 -10.20
C ARG A 157 6.84 -8.47 -10.85
N ILE A 158 6.36 -9.49 -10.13
CA ILE A 158 6.17 -10.86 -10.67
C ILE A 158 5.13 -10.84 -11.79
N GLY A 159 3.99 -10.16 -11.59
CA GLY A 159 2.98 -9.98 -12.63
C GLY A 159 3.52 -9.35 -13.90
N LEU A 160 4.24 -8.23 -13.77
CA LEU A 160 4.88 -7.54 -14.89
C LEU A 160 5.89 -8.44 -15.59
N SER A 161 6.72 -9.17 -14.83
CA SER A 161 7.72 -10.09 -15.39
C SER A 161 7.09 -11.27 -16.15
N ARG A 162 5.93 -11.76 -15.70
CA ARG A 162 5.18 -12.81 -16.42
C ARG A 162 4.61 -12.32 -17.75
N ASN A 163 4.18 -11.06 -17.81
CA ASN A 163 3.57 -10.47 -19.01
C ASN A 163 4.59 -9.81 -19.96
N LEU A 164 5.78 -9.42 -19.47
CA LEU A 164 6.94 -8.99 -20.27
C LEU A 164 8.23 -9.65 -19.77
N PRO A 165 8.49 -10.92 -20.13
CA PRO A 165 9.65 -11.67 -19.63
C PRO A 165 10.99 -11.04 -20.01
N GLY A 166 11.07 -10.39 -21.18
CA GLY A 166 12.28 -9.68 -21.64
C GLY A 166 12.72 -8.51 -20.73
N GLN A 167 11.80 -7.95 -19.93
CA GLN A 167 12.06 -6.76 -19.11
C GLN A 167 12.20 -7.07 -17.61
N THR A 168 12.28 -8.35 -17.24
CA THR A 168 12.33 -8.83 -15.84
C THR A 168 13.42 -8.15 -15.00
N ALA A 169 14.61 -7.96 -15.55
CA ALA A 169 15.72 -7.33 -14.83
C ALA A 169 15.40 -5.87 -14.45
N ARG A 170 14.78 -5.12 -15.38
CA ARG A 170 14.38 -3.73 -15.15
C ARG A 170 13.28 -3.60 -14.11
N PHE A 171 12.27 -4.49 -14.15
CA PHE A 171 11.23 -4.50 -13.13
C PHE A 171 11.80 -4.83 -11.73
N ARG A 172 12.79 -5.73 -11.65
CA ARG A 172 13.48 -6.02 -10.40
C ARG A 172 14.24 -4.80 -9.87
N GLU A 173 15.06 -4.17 -10.69
CA GLU A 173 15.81 -2.97 -10.31
C GLU A 173 14.89 -1.85 -9.80
N ASN A 174 13.80 -1.57 -10.52
CA ASN A 174 12.82 -0.56 -10.12
C ASN A 174 12.11 -0.93 -8.80
N ALA A 175 11.73 -2.19 -8.63
CA ALA A 175 11.10 -2.67 -7.39
C ALA A 175 12.07 -2.58 -6.20
N ASP A 176 13.33 -2.99 -6.37
CA ASP A 176 14.35 -2.93 -5.32
C ASP A 176 14.63 -1.48 -4.90
N ALA A 177 14.73 -0.57 -5.87
CA ALA A 177 14.90 0.86 -5.60
C ALA A 177 13.68 1.45 -4.85
N LEU A 178 12.46 1.09 -5.26
CA LEU A 178 11.25 1.53 -4.60
C LEU A 178 11.15 1.01 -3.15
N VAL A 179 11.44 -0.27 -2.93
CA VAL A 179 11.46 -0.88 -1.58
C VAL A 179 12.51 -0.20 -0.71
N ALA A 180 13.71 0.07 -1.23
CA ALA A 180 14.75 0.76 -0.50
C ALA A 180 14.32 2.18 -0.07
N ASN A 181 13.61 2.90 -0.93
CA ASN A 181 13.05 4.22 -0.61
C ASN A 181 11.96 4.14 0.47
N ILE A 182 11.05 3.17 0.38
CA ILE A 182 10.01 2.95 1.38
C ILE A 182 10.63 2.56 2.74
N CYS A 183 11.64 1.69 2.75
CA CYS A 183 12.33 1.32 4.00
C CYS A 183 13.01 2.51 4.68
N ARG A 184 13.64 3.41 3.92
CA ARG A 184 14.22 4.65 4.46
C ARG A 184 13.15 5.61 4.97
N ALA A 185 12.04 5.76 4.24
CA ALA A 185 10.92 6.57 4.69
C ALA A 185 10.25 5.99 5.95
N LEU A 186 10.18 4.67 6.07
CA LEU A 186 9.60 3.98 7.21
C LEU A 186 10.49 4.06 8.45
N TYR A 187 11.74 3.63 8.36
CA TYR A 187 12.63 3.45 9.53
C TYR A 187 13.59 4.62 9.78
N GLY A 188 13.81 5.48 8.79
CA GLY A 188 14.86 6.49 8.77
C GLY A 188 16.22 5.95 8.29
N GLU A 189 17.07 6.86 7.78
CA GLU A 189 18.40 6.53 7.25
C GLU A 189 19.30 5.85 8.28
N GLU A 190 19.28 6.31 9.53
CA GLU A 190 20.18 5.82 10.58
C GLU A 190 19.96 4.35 10.88
N LEU A 191 18.71 3.93 11.13
CA LEU A 191 18.39 2.52 11.36
C LEU A 191 18.69 1.66 10.14
N VAL A 192 18.35 2.14 8.93
CA VAL A 192 18.62 1.39 7.69
C VAL A 192 20.12 1.16 7.51
N ASN A 193 20.95 2.18 7.76
CA ASN A 193 22.40 2.07 7.64
C ASN A 193 23.02 1.17 8.72
N MET A 194 22.45 1.14 9.94
CA MET A 194 22.97 0.32 11.04
C MET A 194 22.59 -1.16 10.94
N LEU A 195 21.33 -1.46 10.59
CA LEU A 195 20.78 -2.82 10.69
C LEU A 195 20.54 -3.47 9.32
N GLY A 196 20.46 -2.66 8.28
CA GLY A 196 20.07 -3.10 6.94
C GLY A 196 18.55 -3.26 6.79
N GLN A 197 18.05 -2.98 5.59
CA GLN A 197 16.62 -3.06 5.27
C GLN A 197 16.01 -4.44 5.55
N LYS A 198 16.73 -5.53 5.23
CA LYS A 198 16.22 -6.89 5.39
C LYS A 198 15.97 -7.22 6.86
N THR A 199 16.95 -6.95 7.72
CA THR A 199 16.84 -7.21 9.16
C THR A 199 15.68 -6.44 9.79
N LEU A 200 15.51 -5.17 9.42
CA LEU A 200 14.40 -4.34 9.89
C LEU A 200 13.04 -4.92 9.46
N LEU A 201 12.89 -5.29 8.20
CA LEU A 201 11.66 -5.92 7.69
C LEU A 201 11.37 -7.26 8.38
N ASP A 202 12.39 -8.11 8.59
CA ASP A 202 12.23 -9.40 9.26
C ASP A 202 11.80 -9.22 10.73
N LEU A 203 12.40 -8.27 11.45
CA LEU A 203 12.02 -7.91 12.81
C LEU A 203 10.59 -7.36 12.87
N HIS A 204 10.21 -6.53 11.90
CA HIS A 204 8.88 -5.93 11.85
C HIS A 204 7.79 -6.97 11.56
N ASN A 205 7.99 -7.79 10.53
CA ASN A 205 7.07 -8.87 10.16
C ASN A 205 6.91 -9.93 11.27
N SER A 206 7.95 -10.14 12.08
CA SER A 206 7.89 -11.08 13.22
C SER A 206 7.31 -10.47 14.50
N GLY A 207 6.94 -9.18 14.49
CA GLY A 207 6.42 -8.47 15.67
C GLY A 207 7.47 -8.13 16.72
N LYS A 208 8.76 -8.36 16.43
CA LYS A 208 9.88 -8.19 17.37
C LYS A 208 10.58 -6.84 17.27
N LEU A 209 10.21 -6.01 16.29
CA LEU A 209 10.89 -4.74 16.02
C LEU A 209 10.94 -3.83 17.25
N PHE A 210 9.80 -3.54 17.88
CA PHE A 210 9.75 -2.59 18.98
C PHE A 210 10.50 -3.07 20.22
N GLU A 211 10.37 -4.36 20.56
CA GLU A 211 11.14 -5.00 21.63
C GLU A 211 12.64 -4.88 21.35
N PHE A 212 13.06 -5.28 20.15
CA PHE A 212 14.46 -5.20 19.73
C PHE A 212 15.02 -3.76 19.80
N LEU A 213 14.26 -2.77 19.31
CA LEU A 213 14.71 -1.38 19.29
C LEU A 213 14.85 -0.79 20.71
N ASN A 214 14.02 -1.22 21.66
CA ASN A 214 14.07 -0.74 23.03
C ASN A 214 15.18 -1.43 23.85
N GLU A 215 15.39 -2.73 23.64
CA GLU A 215 16.35 -3.51 24.42
C GLU A 215 17.80 -3.34 23.93
N LYS A 216 17.99 -3.25 22.62
CA LYS A 216 19.33 -3.13 22.05
C LYS A 216 19.80 -1.69 22.08
N LYS A 217 21.08 -1.52 22.38
CA LYS A 217 21.71 -0.20 22.54
C LYS A 217 22.82 0.00 21.53
N PHE A 218 22.93 1.24 21.06
CA PHE A 218 24.06 1.73 20.28
C PHE A 218 24.56 3.03 20.90
N LYS A 219 25.88 3.13 21.13
CA LYS A 219 26.50 4.26 21.86
C LYS A 219 25.82 4.58 23.20
N GLY A 220 25.41 3.54 23.93
CA GLY A 220 24.77 3.65 25.25
C GLY A 220 23.28 4.04 25.25
N ARG A 221 22.69 4.35 24.10
CA ARG A 221 21.28 4.72 23.93
C ARG A 221 20.48 3.59 23.28
N PRO A 222 19.20 3.35 23.63
CA PRO A 222 18.32 2.44 22.89
C PRO A 222 18.29 2.73 21.40
N LEU A 223 18.19 1.69 20.57
CA LEU A 223 18.07 1.84 19.11
C LEU A 223 16.79 2.59 18.70
N SER A 224 15.75 2.56 19.52
CA SER A 224 14.52 3.36 19.31
C SER A 224 14.78 4.86 19.23
N GLU A 225 15.83 5.38 19.87
CA GLU A 225 16.21 6.79 19.79
C GLU A 225 16.84 7.20 18.44
N PHE A 226 17.17 6.22 17.59
CA PHE A 226 17.69 6.44 16.23
C PHE A 226 16.62 6.19 15.16
N ALA A 227 15.38 5.87 15.56
CA ALA A 227 14.27 5.73 14.62
C ALA A 227 13.94 7.08 13.99
N GLY A 228 13.97 7.14 12.66
CA GLY A 228 13.56 8.30 11.88
C GLY A 228 12.33 8.00 11.04
N GLY A 229 12.06 8.84 10.05
CA GLY A 229 10.96 8.63 9.11
C GLY A 229 9.60 8.53 9.80
N TRP A 230 8.71 7.71 9.22
CA TRP A 230 7.37 7.48 9.75
C TRP A 230 7.38 6.80 11.12
N LEU A 231 8.27 5.81 11.31
CA LEU A 231 8.39 5.11 12.57
C LEU A 231 8.77 6.09 13.67
N GLY A 232 9.84 6.86 13.49
CA GLY A 232 10.27 7.86 14.48
C GLY A 232 9.19 8.91 14.79
N ARG A 233 8.37 9.28 13.79
CA ARG A 233 7.29 10.26 13.97
C ARG A 233 6.13 9.73 14.83
N LEU A 234 5.78 8.44 14.70
CA LEU A 234 4.67 7.82 15.44
C LEU A 234 5.10 7.01 16.68
N LEU A 235 6.37 6.65 16.80
CA LEU A 235 6.91 5.93 17.96
C LEU A 235 6.58 6.59 19.30
N PRO A 236 6.62 7.94 19.44
CA PRO A 236 6.17 8.66 20.64
C PRO A 236 4.78 8.29 21.17
N ILE A 237 3.86 7.91 20.28
CA ILE A 237 2.45 7.66 20.60
C ILE A 237 2.09 6.17 20.50
N ARG A 238 3.09 5.29 20.40
CA ARG A 238 2.89 3.84 20.41
C ARG A 238 2.04 3.42 21.62
N GLY A 239 1.13 2.48 21.43
CA GLY A 239 0.18 2.02 22.45
C GLY A 239 -1.06 2.91 22.58
N THR A 240 -1.14 4.03 21.85
CA THR A 240 -2.33 4.88 21.83
C THR A 240 -3.50 4.16 21.16
N ARG A 241 -4.66 4.17 21.82
CA ARG A 241 -5.93 3.73 21.22
C ARG A 241 -6.51 4.82 20.33
N ILE A 242 -6.92 4.46 19.12
CA ILE A 242 -7.53 5.35 18.14
C ILE A 242 -8.86 4.76 17.70
N VAL A 243 -9.94 5.55 17.77
CA VAL A 243 -11.22 5.17 17.16
C VAL A 243 -11.15 5.45 15.66
N THR A 244 -11.76 4.59 14.87
CA THR A 244 -11.82 4.75 13.42
C THR A 244 -13.27 4.84 12.95
N TYR A 245 -13.53 5.40 11.76
CA TYR A 245 -14.88 5.28 11.19
C TYR A 245 -15.20 3.84 10.84
N HIS A 246 -14.35 3.22 10.03
CA HIS A 246 -14.45 1.84 9.57
C HIS A 246 -13.19 1.06 9.99
N LYS A 247 -13.21 -0.28 9.96
CA LYS A 247 -12.04 -1.13 10.26
C LYS A 247 -10.98 -1.16 9.15
N ASN A 248 -10.68 0.00 8.58
CA ASN A 248 -9.78 0.16 7.43
C ASN A 248 -8.33 0.57 7.76
N TRP A 249 -7.99 0.70 9.05
CA TRP A 249 -6.68 1.18 9.50
C TRP A 249 -5.86 0.15 10.30
N LEU A 250 -6.37 -1.07 10.45
CA LEU A 250 -5.77 -2.07 11.35
C LEU A 250 -4.30 -2.39 11.01
N TYR A 251 -3.96 -2.49 9.72
CA TYR A 251 -2.59 -2.75 9.30
C TYR A 251 -1.65 -1.57 9.54
N LEU A 252 -2.15 -0.32 9.41
CA LEU A 252 -1.40 0.88 9.80
C LEU A 252 -1.11 0.84 11.30
N PHE A 253 -2.09 0.44 12.10
CA PHE A 253 -1.92 0.36 13.55
C PHE A 253 -0.87 -0.69 13.93
N ASP A 254 -0.84 -1.84 13.23
CA ASP A 254 0.17 -2.88 13.43
C ASP A 254 1.59 -2.36 13.11
N ASP A 255 1.76 -1.69 11.97
CA ASP A 255 3.04 -1.12 11.51
C ASP A 255 3.65 -0.12 12.51
N PHE A 256 2.82 0.58 13.30
CA PHE A 256 3.28 1.63 14.21
C PHE A 256 3.01 1.33 15.69
N GLY A 257 2.48 0.14 16.00
CA GLY A 257 2.10 -0.27 17.35
C GLY A 257 1.02 0.60 17.99
N LEU A 258 0.11 1.16 17.18
CA LEU A 258 -1.11 1.82 17.65
C LEU A 258 -2.19 0.76 17.95
N LEU A 259 -3.20 1.14 18.72
CA LEU A 259 -4.25 0.22 19.16
C LEU A 259 -5.62 0.62 18.63
N GLU A 260 -6.44 -0.38 18.36
CA GLU A 260 -7.84 -0.19 18.02
C GLU A 260 -8.65 0.29 19.24
N GLY A 261 -9.34 1.42 19.09
CA GLY A 261 -10.21 2.01 20.10
C GLY A 261 -11.71 1.76 19.89
N GLY A 262 -12.09 1.17 18.75
CA GLY A 262 -13.46 0.95 18.32
C GLY A 262 -13.81 1.64 16.99
N PHE A 263 -15.05 1.45 16.54
CA PHE A 263 -15.54 1.87 15.22
C PHE A 263 -16.84 2.67 15.31
N ILE A 264 -16.93 3.75 14.53
CA ILE A 264 -18.20 4.45 14.33
C ILE A 264 -19.15 3.54 13.55
N GLU A 265 -18.72 3.04 12.40
CA GLU A 265 -19.47 2.13 11.56
C GLU A 265 -19.28 0.67 12.04
N PRO A 266 -20.34 -0.03 12.47
CA PRO A 266 -20.21 -1.38 13.00
C PRO A 266 -19.91 -2.43 11.93
N LYS A 267 -20.37 -2.21 10.69
CA LYS A 267 -20.18 -3.10 9.52
C LYS A 267 -20.14 -2.26 8.24
N PRO A 268 -19.40 -2.64 7.19
CA PRO A 268 -19.33 -1.83 5.98
C PRO A 268 -20.72 -1.56 5.40
N GLY A 269 -21.02 -0.28 5.16
CA GLY A 269 -22.28 0.17 4.58
C GLY A 269 -23.49 0.14 5.51
N VAL A 270 -23.32 -0.20 6.79
CA VAL A 270 -24.39 -0.21 7.79
C VAL A 270 -24.28 1.05 8.66
N PRO A 271 -25.19 2.02 8.52
CA PRO A 271 -25.17 3.24 9.33
C PRO A 271 -25.23 2.92 10.84
N PRO A 272 -24.51 3.69 11.69
CA PRO A 272 -24.48 3.43 13.11
C PRO A 272 -25.81 3.77 13.80
N SER A 273 -26.26 2.90 14.71
CA SER A 273 -27.44 3.20 15.54
C SER A 273 -27.11 4.18 16.68
N PRO A 274 -28.08 4.95 17.19
CA PRO A 274 -27.87 5.81 18.35
C PRO A 274 -27.32 5.07 19.58
N ARG A 275 -27.77 3.84 19.81
CA ARG A 275 -27.30 2.98 20.91
C ARG A 275 -25.83 2.59 20.74
N HIS A 276 -25.43 2.24 19.51
CA HIS A 276 -24.03 1.94 19.18
C HIS A 276 -23.13 3.15 19.44
N LEU A 277 -23.51 4.33 18.92
CA LEU A 277 -22.75 5.56 19.14
C LEU A 277 -22.67 5.96 20.62
N ALA A 278 -23.74 5.77 21.39
CA ALA A 278 -23.71 6.03 22.83
C ALA A 278 -22.70 5.12 23.56
N SER A 279 -22.69 3.82 23.25
CA SER A 279 -21.75 2.86 23.84
C SER A 279 -20.29 3.13 23.44
N LEU A 280 -20.06 3.50 22.17
CA LEU A 280 -18.74 3.92 21.70
C LEU A 280 -18.24 5.15 22.47
N LYS A 281 -19.07 6.19 22.59
CA LYS A 281 -18.72 7.42 23.32
C LYS A 281 -18.40 7.16 24.80
N GLU A 282 -19.16 6.28 25.44
CA GLU A 282 -18.88 5.86 26.82
C GLU A 282 -17.53 5.14 26.92
N THR A 283 -17.23 4.24 25.98
CA THR A 283 -15.94 3.55 25.90
C THR A 283 -14.80 4.54 25.69
N MET A 284 -14.95 5.50 24.79
CA MET A 284 -13.96 6.55 24.57
C MET A 284 -13.68 7.35 25.84
N LYS A 285 -14.72 7.77 26.57
CA LYS A 285 -14.57 8.51 27.84
C LYS A 285 -13.88 7.66 28.91
N ARG A 286 -14.35 6.41 29.09
CA ARG A 286 -13.81 5.47 30.08
C ARG A 286 -12.33 5.13 29.83
N GLN A 287 -11.94 4.97 28.57
CA GLN A 287 -10.58 4.62 28.16
C GLN A 287 -9.72 5.83 27.79
N SER A 288 -10.24 7.06 27.97
CA SER A 288 -9.56 8.30 27.59
C SER A 288 -9.04 8.31 26.15
N ILE A 289 -9.83 7.80 25.20
CA ILE A 289 -9.48 7.80 23.78
C ILE A 289 -9.67 9.21 23.21
N ARG A 290 -8.60 9.79 22.68
CA ARG A 290 -8.57 11.21 22.27
C ARG A 290 -8.44 11.46 20.77
N ILE A 291 -8.34 10.41 19.95
CA ILE A 291 -8.21 10.55 18.49
C ILE A 291 -9.30 9.72 17.81
N ILE A 292 -9.93 10.31 16.80
CA ILE A 292 -10.75 9.60 15.82
C ILE A 292 -10.17 9.85 14.42
N ILE A 293 -9.93 8.80 13.65
CA ILE A 293 -9.54 8.91 12.24
C ILE A 293 -10.64 8.35 11.32
N SER A 294 -10.82 8.97 10.16
CA SER A 294 -11.78 8.53 9.15
C SER A 294 -11.22 8.73 7.76
N ALA A 295 -11.52 7.81 6.84
CA ALA A 295 -11.39 8.11 5.43
C ALA A 295 -12.31 9.30 5.07
N ASP A 296 -11.89 10.12 4.12
CA ASP A 296 -12.57 11.38 3.76
C ASP A 296 -13.82 11.19 2.90
N TYR A 297 -14.07 9.99 2.39
CA TYR A 297 -15.32 9.64 1.70
C TYR A 297 -16.45 9.19 2.64
N PHE A 298 -16.20 9.06 3.94
CA PHE A 298 -17.23 8.71 4.93
C PHE A 298 -17.96 9.95 5.49
N ASP A 299 -19.01 9.71 6.29
CA ASP A 299 -19.81 10.76 6.91
C ASP A 299 -19.03 11.55 7.98
N GLU A 300 -18.38 12.62 7.55
CA GLU A 300 -17.63 13.55 8.38
C GLU A 300 -18.49 14.16 9.51
N LYS A 301 -19.80 14.39 9.28
CA LYS A 301 -20.67 14.99 10.29
C LYS A 301 -20.79 14.08 11.51
N THR A 302 -21.03 12.79 11.29
CA THR A 302 -21.10 11.81 12.38
C THR A 302 -19.76 11.72 13.12
N VAL A 303 -18.63 11.70 12.40
CA VAL A 303 -17.30 11.68 13.03
C VAL A 303 -17.08 12.90 13.94
N ARG A 304 -17.38 14.10 13.43
CA ARG A 304 -17.22 15.35 14.18
C ARG A 304 -18.16 15.43 15.37
N GLN A 305 -19.38 14.89 15.28
CA GLN A 305 -20.29 14.84 16.42
C GLN A 305 -19.74 13.94 17.54
N VAL A 306 -19.26 12.74 17.20
CA VAL A 306 -18.64 11.83 18.19
C VAL A 306 -17.42 12.48 18.83
N ALA A 307 -16.60 13.18 18.04
CA ALA A 307 -15.44 13.93 18.54
C ALA A 307 -15.84 15.03 19.54
N ALA A 308 -16.84 15.84 19.20
CA ALA A 308 -17.34 16.92 20.05
C ALA A 308 -17.90 16.37 21.38
N ASP A 309 -18.64 15.27 21.34
CA ASP A 309 -19.25 14.66 22.54
C ASP A 309 -18.23 14.02 23.50
N THR A 310 -17.02 13.73 23.02
CA THR A 310 -15.97 12.99 23.75
C THR A 310 -14.73 13.83 24.03
N GLY A 311 -14.59 15.01 23.42
CA GLY A 311 -13.37 15.82 23.50
C GLY A 311 -12.20 15.21 22.73
N ALA A 312 -12.48 14.35 21.76
CA ALA A 312 -11.48 13.77 20.87
C ALA A 312 -11.19 14.68 19.67
N ILE A 313 -10.04 14.50 19.05
CA ILE A 313 -9.65 15.17 17.81
C ILE A 313 -10.06 14.28 16.63
N ALA A 314 -10.95 14.79 15.77
CA ALA A 314 -11.33 14.13 14.52
C ALA A 314 -10.36 14.50 13.39
N VAL A 315 -9.89 13.48 12.66
CA VAL A 315 -8.98 13.61 11.54
C VAL A 315 -9.57 12.93 10.31
N MET A 316 -9.83 13.70 9.24
CA MET A 316 -10.26 13.14 7.95
C MET A 316 -9.04 12.95 7.06
N LEU A 317 -8.83 11.73 6.59
CA LEU A 317 -7.65 11.32 5.84
C LEU A 317 -8.05 10.85 4.43
N PRO A 318 -7.34 11.25 3.36
CA PRO A 318 -7.47 10.58 2.07
C PRO A 318 -7.13 9.10 2.26
N TYR A 319 -7.90 8.19 1.70
CA TYR A 319 -7.65 6.75 1.93
C TYR A 319 -6.81 6.10 0.83
N TYR A 320 -6.84 6.66 -0.37
CA TYR A 320 -6.10 6.16 -1.52
C TYR A 320 -5.32 7.27 -2.19
N VAL A 321 -4.34 6.90 -3.03
CA VAL A 321 -3.60 7.85 -3.87
C VAL A 321 -4.57 8.66 -4.73
N ASN A 322 -4.33 9.96 -4.89
CA ASN A 322 -5.21 10.94 -5.51
C ASN A 322 -6.55 11.18 -4.79
N GLY A 323 -6.70 10.76 -3.52
CA GLY A 323 -7.89 11.10 -2.73
C GLY A 323 -8.01 12.59 -2.42
N ARG A 324 -6.88 13.31 -2.41
CA ARG A 324 -6.80 14.77 -2.28
C ARG A 324 -5.76 15.36 -3.23
N PRO A 325 -5.87 16.66 -3.57
CA PRO A 325 -4.82 17.37 -4.29
C PRO A 325 -3.45 17.18 -3.62
N ALA A 326 -2.40 17.05 -4.44
CA ALA A 326 -1.00 16.83 -4.04
C ALA A 326 -0.67 15.49 -3.37
N VAL A 327 -1.65 14.61 -3.11
CA VAL A 327 -1.42 13.24 -2.60
C VAL A 327 -1.35 12.26 -3.77
N ASP A 328 -0.41 12.48 -4.68
CA ASP A 328 -0.26 11.79 -5.98
C ASP A 328 0.68 10.57 -5.93
N ALA A 329 1.22 10.25 -4.76
CA ALA A 329 2.10 9.14 -4.51
C ALA A 329 1.74 8.42 -3.21
N TRP A 330 1.95 7.11 -3.16
CA TRP A 330 1.66 6.33 -1.95
C TRP A 330 2.55 6.75 -0.77
N THR A 331 3.80 7.12 -1.02
CA THR A 331 4.68 7.67 0.04
C THR A 331 4.14 8.98 0.60
N LYS A 332 3.65 9.89 -0.26
CA LYS A 332 3.00 11.15 0.18
C LYS A 332 1.70 10.90 0.93
N LEU A 333 0.97 9.85 0.56
CA LEU A 333 -0.24 9.42 1.27
C LEU A 333 0.10 8.97 2.69
N MET A 334 1.13 8.13 2.85
CA MET A 334 1.63 7.71 4.15
C MET A 334 2.21 8.89 4.96
N ASP A 335 2.98 9.79 4.32
CA ASP A 335 3.44 11.04 4.95
C ASP A 335 2.26 11.82 5.54
N PHE A 336 1.18 11.96 4.76
CA PHE A 336 -0.02 12.67 5.18
C PHE A 336 -0.69 11.99 6.38
N TRP A 337 -0.86 10.66 6.35
CA TRP A 337 -1.44 9.92 7.47
C TRP A 337 -0.63 10.09 8.74
N VAL A 338 0.66 9.83 8.66
CA VAL A 338 1.60 9.91 9.77
C VAL A 338 1.60 11.31 10.37
N GLU A 339 1.68 12.35 9.53
CA GLU A 339 1.75 13.72 10.02
C GLU A 339 0.43 14.16 10.67
N GLN A 340 -0.71 13.84 10.06
CA GLN A 340 -2.01 14.21 10.64
C GLN A 340 -2.31 13.47 11.94
N ILE A 341 -1.92 12.19 12.05
CA ILE A 341 -2.06 11.41 13.29
C ILE A 341 -1.14 11.99 14.39
N ALA A 342 0.12 12.28 14.06
CA ALA A 342 1.07 12.87 15.00
C ALA A 342 0.60 14.24 15.52
N GLU A 343 0.12 15.11 14.63
CA GLU A 343 -0.40 16.43 15.01
C GLU A 343 -1.71 16.32 15.82
N ALA A 344 -2.58 15.34 15.53
CA ALA A 344 -3.75 15.08 16.34
C ALA A 344 -3.37 14.60 17.75
N ALA A 345 -2.38 13.72 17.87
CA ALA A 345 -1.87 13.27 19.16
C ALA A 345 -1.29 14.43 19.99
N LYS A 346 -0.50 15.31 19.35
CA LYS A 346 0.03 16.52 19.97
C LYS A 346 -1.08 17.43 20.48
N LYS A 347 -2.12 17.70 19.67
CA LYS A 347 -3.29 18.50 20.07
C LYS A 347 -4.09 17.85 21.21
N ALA A 348 -4.14 16.52 21.22
CA ALA A 348 -4.81 15.75 22.27
C ALA A 348 -4.01 15.71 23.60
N GLY A 349 -2.77 16.22 23.62
CA GLY A 349 -1.89 16.13 24.78
C GLY A 349 -1.42 14.71 25.08
N LEU A 350 -1.44 13.82 24.08
CA LEU A 350 -0.90 12.47 24.21
C LEU A 350 0.64 12.55 24.21
N PRO A 351 1.32 11.68 24.97
CA PRO A 351 2.76 11.79 25.17
C PRO A 351 3.51 11.87 23.84
N GLY A 352 4.41 12.85 23.77
CA GLY A 352 5.39 12.99 22.71
C GLY A 352 6.74 12.47 23.20
N GLY A 353 6.90 11.15 23.29
CA GLY A 353 8.20 10.51 23.52
C GLY A 353 8.15 9.51 24.67
N VAL A 354 8.79 8.36 24.44
CA VAL A 354 8.88 7.17 25.29
C VAL A 354 8.92 7.48 26.79
N PRO A 355 7.98 6.95 27.58
CA PRO A 355 8.30 6.42 28.89
C PRO A 355 8.16 4.91 28.79
N ASP A 356 9.25 4.17 28.94
CA ASP A 356 9.25 2.93 29.69
C ASP A 356 10.68 2.60 30.07
N GLY A 357 11.07 3.24 31.17
CA GLY A 357 12.16 2.83 32.05
C GLY A 357 11.61 2.80 33.47
N GLN A 358 10.85 1.75 33.79
CA GLN A 358 10.77 1.20 35.13
C GLN A 358 10.99 -0.31 35.05
#